data_AF-A0A6J6BLQ1-F1
#
_entry.id   AF-A0A6J6BLQ1-F1
#
_cell.length_a   1.000
_cell.length_b   1.000
_cell.length_c   1.000
_cell.angle_alpha   90.00
_cell.angle_beta   90.00
_cell.angle_gamma   90.00
#
_symmetry.space_group_name_H-M   'P 1'
#
loop_
_entity.id
_entity.type
_entity.pdbx_description
1 polymer ?
#
loop_
_entity_poly.entity_id
_entity_poly.type
_entity_poly.pdbx_seq_one_letter_code
_entity_poly.pdbx_strand_id
1 'polypeptide(L)' 'MRLLMSPVEDGLISGPGLSITDTILRYVIVPVSLFAVIALTSWIASAPRKESSESSINSIN' A
#
# COMPACT_ATOMS: atom_id res chain seq x y z
N MET A 1 24.09 -3.26 -47.77
CA MET A 1 22.85 -2.87 -47.06
C MET A 1 22.98 -3.33 -45.62
N ARG A 2 23.25 -2.40 -44.68
CA ARG A 2 23.38 -2.70 -43.26
C ARG A 2 21.97 -2.61 -42.66
N LEU A 3 21.30 -3.75 -42.53
CA LEU A 3 20.01 -3.83 -41.84
C LEU A 3 20.27 -3.41 -40.38
N LEU A 4 19.67 -2.28 -40.00
CA LEU A 4 19.66 -1.80 -38.63
C LEU A 4 18.79 -2.76 -37.82
N MET A 5 19.41 -3.80 -37.26
CA MET A 5 18.84 -4.55 -36.17
C MET A 5 18.81 -3.59 -34.98
N SER A 6 17.71 -2.83 -34.85
CA SER A 6 17.48 -2.10 -33.60
C SER A 6 17.43 -3.14 -32.49
N PRO A 7 18.15 -2.96 -31.37
CA PRO A 7 17.96 -3.82 -30.23
C PRO A 7 16.48 -3.70 -29.88
N VAL A 8 15.75 -4.81 -29.98
CA VAL A 8 14.34 -4.86 -29.60
C VAL A 8 14.29 -4.37 -28.15
N GLU A 9 13.66 -3.22 -27.92
CA GLU A 9 13.58 -2.62 -26.60
C GLU A 9 12.95 -3.63 -25.64
N ASP A 10 13.56 -3.77 -24.46
CA ASP A 10 13.15 -4.72 -23.45
C ASP A 10 11.73 -4.33 -22.97
N GLY A 11 10.72 -5.01 -23.50
CA GLY A 11 9.29 -4.63 -23.40
C GLY A 11 8.47 -4.84 -24.69
N LEU A 12 9.11 -4.92 -25.86
CA LEU A 12 8.43 -5.19 -27.14
C LEU A 12 8.23 -6.69 -27.40
N ILE A 13 8.95 -7.55 -26.69
CA ILE A 13 8.71 -8.99 -26.65
C ILE A 13 8.03 -9.29 -25.32
N SER A 14 6.83 -9.86 -25.38
CA SER A 14 6.17 -10.34 -24.17
C SER A 14 7.05 -11.42 -23.53
N GLY A 15 7.62 -11.08 -22.36
CA GLY A 15 8.32 -12.05 -21.53
C GLY A 15 7.39 -13.21 -21.14
N PRO A 16 7.94 -14.33 -20.64
CA PRO A 16 7.12 -15.45 -20.20
C PRO A 16 6.03 -14.94 -19.24
N GLY A 17 4.77 -15.28 -19.56
CA GLY A 17 3.62 -14.81 -18.81
C GLY A 17 3.75 -15.17 -17.33
N LEU A 18 3.35 -14.24 -16.46
CA LEU A 18 3.38 -14.46 -15.02
C LEU A 18 2.53 -15.69 -14.68
N SER A 19 3.04 -16.55 -13.79
CA SER A 19 2.27 -17.69 -13.30
C SER A 19 0.97 -17.20 -12.65
N ILE A 20 -0.10 -17.98 -12.74
CA ILE A 20 -1.40 -17.65 -12.13
C ILE A 20 -1.23 -17.32 -10.64
N THR A 21 -0.40 -18.09 -9.95
CA THR A 21 -0.09 -17.88 -8.53
C THR A 21 0.57 -16.53 -8.29
N ASP A 22 1.54 -16.15 -9.11
CA ASP A 22 2.24 -14.87 -9.00
C ASP A 22 1.29 -13.69 -9.29
N THR A 23 0.39 -13.85 -10.26
CA THR A 23 -0.64 -12.85 -10.56
C THR A 23 -1.55 -12.62 -9.36
N ILE A 24 -2.06 -13.70 -8.75
CA ILE A 24 -2.95 -13.60 -7.59
C ILE A 24 -2.21 -12.97 -6.41
N LEU A 25 -0.99 -13.43 -6.11
CA LEU A 25 -0.20 -12.89 -5.03
C LEU A 25 0.06 -11.39 -5.22
N ARG A 26 0.51 -11.00 -6.41
CA ARG A 26 0.95 -9.63 -6.67
C ARG A 26 -0.20 -8.65 -6.83
N TYR A 27 -1.27 -9.03 -7.51
CA TYR A 27 -2.34 -8.11 -7.86
C TYR A 27 -3.57 -8.21 -6.95
N VAL A 28 -3.68 -9.25 -6.12
CA VAL A 28 -4.81 -9.40 -5.19
C VAL A 28 -4.33 -9.40 -3.74
N ILE A 29 -3.42 -10.31 -3.37
CA ILE A 29 -3.06 -10.51 -1.96
C ILE A 29 -2.26 -9.34 -1.42
N VAL A 30 -1.25 -8.86 -2.15
CA VAL A 30 -0.45 -7.68 -1.76
C VAL A 30 -1.31 -6.44 -1.52
N PRO A 31 -2.17 -5.98 -2.45
CA PRO A 31 -2.98 -4.79 -2.21
C PRO A 31 -4.01 -4.97 -1.09
N VAL A 32 -4.66 -6.15 -0.99
CA VAL A 32 -5.64 -6.41 0.08
C VAL A 32 -4.97 -6.45 1.46
N SER A 33 -3.79 -7.06 1.58
CA SER A 33 -3.05 -7.10 2.84
C SER A 33 -2.56 -5.71 3.25
N LEU A 34 -2.07 -4.90 2.30
CA LEU A 34 -1.68 -3.51 2.57
C LEU A 34 -2.87 -2.69 3.08
N PHE A 35 -4.03 -2.81 2.43
CA PHE A 35 -5.26 -2.18 2.89
C PHE A 35 -5.62 -2.62 4.31
N ALA A 36 -5.55 -3.92 4.62
CA ALA A 36 -5.87 -4.44 5.94
C ALA A 36 -4.94 -3.87 7.04
N VAL A 37 -3.65 -3.73 6.76
CA VAL A 37 -2.69 -3.11 7.68
C VAL A 37 -3.02 -1.65 7.94
N ILE A 38 -3.35 -0.89 6.89
CA ILE A 38 -3.74 0.53 7.02
C ILE A 38 -5.04 0.65 7.81
N ALA A 39 -6.04 -0.19 7.50
CA ALA A 39 -7.33 -0.19 8.19
C ALA A 39 -7.15 -0.50 9.69
N LEU A 40 -6.34 -1.50 10.02
CA LEU A 40 -6.07 -1.88 11.41
C LEU A 40 -5.35 -0.76 12.17
N THR A 41 -4.31 -0.17 11.58
CA THR A 41 -3.56 0.93 12.21
C THR A 41 -4.42 2.19 12.37
N SER A 42 -5.25 2.51 11.38
CA SER A 42 -6.22 3.61 11.45
C SER A 42 -7.27 3.36 12.52
N TRP A 43 -7.77 2.13 12.66
CA TRP A 43 -8.74 1.76 13.69
C TRP A 43 -8.17 1.93 15.11
N ILE A 44 -6.94 1.47 15.34
CA ILE A 44 -6.24 1.64 16.61
C ILE A 44 -5.99 3.14 16.88
N ALA A 45 -5.55 3.90 15.87
CA ALA A 45 -5.28 5.33 16.02
C ALA A 45 -6.55 6.17 16.22
N SER A 46 -7.70 5.72 15.72
CA SER A 46 -8.99 6.40 15.84
C SER A 46 -9.65 6.21 17.21
N ALA A 47 -9.08 5.39 18.10
CA ALA A 47 -9.59 5.28 19.45
C ALA A 47 -9.62 6.68 20.11
N PRO A 48 -10.73 7.08 20.74
CA PRO A 48 -10.87 8.39 21.33
C PRO A 48 -9.75 8.59 22.36
N ARG A 49 -8.84 9.51 22.06
CA ARG A 49 -7.84 9.94 23.02
C ARG A 49 -8.62 10.54 24.19
N LYS A 50 -8.45 10.00 25.39
CA LYS A 50 -8.95 10.64 26.61
C LYS A 50 -8.43 12.07 26.58
N GLU A 51 -9.36 13.02 26.45
CA GLU A 51 -9.09 14.43 26.64
C GLU A 51 -8.37 14.55 27.98
N SER A 52 -7.10 14.98 27.93
CA SER A 52 -6.37 15.30 29.14
C SER A 52 -7.17 16.38 29.82
N SER A 53 -7.81 16.02 30.94
CA SER A 53 -8.60 16.87 31.81
C SER A 53 -8.07 18.30 31.72
N GLU A 54 -8.81 19.17 31.02
CA GLU A 54 -8.50 20.60 31.03
C GLU A 54 -8.34 21.01 32.50
N SER A 55 -7.29 21.77 32.73
CA SER A 55 -6.77 22.12 34.04
C SER A 55 -7.89 22.56 34.99
N SER A 56 -8.07 21.80 36.06
CA SER A 56 -8.77 22.21 37.29
C SER A 56 -8.05 23.37 37.98
N ILE A 57 -7.92 24.52 37.31
CA ILE A 57 -7.47 25.79 37.87
C ILE A 57 -8.69 26.72 38.08
N ASN A 58 -9.90 26.30 37.70
CA ASN A 58 -11.12 27.13 37.79
C ASN A 58 -11.95 26.95 39.09
N SER A 59 -11.43 26.31 40.13
CA SER A 59 -12.09 26.29 41.45
C SER A 59 -11.50 27.34 42.39
N ILE A 60 -11.70 28.62 42.08
CA ILE A 60 -11.59 29.72 43.05
C ILE A 60 -12.82 30.61 42.86
N ASN A 61 -13.91 30.29 43.55
CA ASN A 61 -14.87 31.24 44.14
C ASN A 61 -15.79 30.48 45.12
#